data_AF-A0A252E7P0-F1
#
_entry.id   AF-A0A252E7P0-F1
#
_cell.length_a   1.000
_cell.length_b   1.000
_cell.length_c   1.000
_cell.angle_alpha   90.00
_cell.angle_beta   90.00
_cell.angle_gamma   90.00
#
_symmetry.space_group_name_H-M   'P 1'
#
loop_
_entity.id
_entity.type
_entity.pdbx_description
1 polymer ?
#
loop_
_entity_poly.entity_id
_entity_poly.type
_entity_poly.pdbx_seq_one_letter_code
_entity_poly.pdbx_strand_id
1 'polypeptide(L)'
;MQTDSLIQRFNEFKSPLCGEFRFALNNILCWTHLLRLGRLDHSTTVQAFEVIEHNAKHQSLLLDKLLDWHLTSEVTSQLPNVADINQRFEEFKSPLCVDIRFALNSILCWTYLFRLGRLDKSTTLKAFEVIEHNAKHQNQLIDQLLNWRLTQNDLYPTSSNKPSNKDLK
;
A
#
# COMPACT_ATOMS: atom_id res chain seq x y z
N MET A 1 20.51 15.34 15.87
CA MET A 1 19.76 16.51 15.32
C MET A 1 19.39 16.34 13.86
N GLN A 2 20.33 16.20 12.90
CA GLN A 2 19.97 16.07 11.45
C GLN A 2 19.36 14.71 11.09
N THR A 3 19.91 13.61 11.62
CA THR A 3 19.34 12.26 11.47
C THR A 3 17.91 12.16 12.00
N ASP A 4 17.64 12.79 13.15
CA ASP A 4 16.32 12.77 13.77
C ASP A 4 15.28 13.47 12.87
N SER A 5 15.69 14.54 12.18
CA SER A 5 14.83 15.24 11.21
C SER A 5 14.48 14.37 9.99
N LEU A 6 15.42 13.56 9.48
CA LEU A 6 15.11 12.62 8.38
C LEU A 6 14.14 11.53 8.83
N ILE A 7 14.42 10.90 9.97
CA ILE A 7 13.55 9.86 10.53
C ILE A 7 12.14 10.42 10.75
N GLN A 8 12.06 11.64 11.29
CA GLN A 8 10.79 12.35 11.47
C GLN A 8 10.04 12.53 10.15
N ARG A 9 10.70 12.99 9.07
CA ARG A 9 10.06 13.17 7.75
C ARG A 9 9.48 11.88 7.17
N PHE A 10 10.22 10.78 7.27
CA PHE A 10 9.71 9.47 6.86
C PHE A 10 8.49 9.06 7.68
N ASN A 11 8.49 9.32 8.99
CA ASN A 11 7.36 8.98 9.85
C ASN A 11 6.15 9.90 9.60
N GLU A 12 6.36 11.20 9.37
CA GLU A 12 5.34 12.18 9.02
C GLU A 12 4.66 11.85 7.69
N PHE A 13 5.37 11.21 6.76
CA PHE A 13 4.78 10.69 5.54
C PHE A 13 4.08 9.33 5.75
N LYS A 14 4.81 8.32 6.24
CA LYS A 14 4.32 6.93 6.26
C LYS A 14 3.18 6.72 7.24
N SER A 15 3.21 7.34 8.41
CA SER A 15 2.23 7.07 9.48
C SER A 15 0.80 7.44 9.07
N PRO A 16 0.50 8.67 8.60
CA PRO A 16 -0.84 9.00 8.15
C PRO A 16 -1.25 8.20 6.91
N LEU A 17 -0.34 7.99 5.95
CA LEU A 17 -0.60 7.19 4.75
C LEU A 17 -1.04 5.77 5.10
N CYS A 18 -0.29 5.09 5.98
CA CYS A 18 -0.64 3.75 6.48
C CYS A 18 -1.97 3.76 7.27
N GLY A 19 -2.27 4.84 8.00
CA GLY A 19 -3.55 5.03 8.67
C GLY A 19 -4.72 5.06 7.70
N GLU A 20 -4.62 5.86 6.64
CA GLU A 20 -5.62 5.96 5.57
C GLU A 20 -5.82 4.61 4.84
N PHE A 21 -4.73 3.93 4.50
CA PHE A 21 -4.80 2.58 3.92
C PHE A 21 -5.55 1.60 4.82
N ARG A 22 -5.17 1.53 6.10
CA ARG A 22 -5.82 0.62 7.07
C ARG A 22 -7.29 0.95 7.27
N PHE A 23 -7.66 2.22 7.30
CA PHE A 23 -9.07 2.63 7.37
C PHE A 23 -9.85 2.07 6.17
N ALA A 24 -9.34 2.25 4.95
CA ALA A 24 -10.00 1.72 3.75
C ALA A 24 -10.05 0.18 3.75
N LEU A 25 -8.98 -0.50 4.18
CA LEU A 25 -8.94 -1.96 4.29
C LEU A 25 -9.93 -2.50 5.33
N ASN A 26 -10.04 -1.84 6.48
CA ASN A 26 -10.99 -2.23 7.52
C ASN A 26 -12.44 -2.13 7.03
N ASN A 27 -12.77 -1.09 6.25
CA ASN A 27 -14.08 -0.97 5.61
C ASN A 27 -14.35 -2.12 4.61
N ILE A 28 -13.38 -2.44 3.74
CA ILE A 28 -13.48 -3.56 2.79
C ILE A 28 -13.71 -4.87 3.55
N LEU A 29 -12.92 -5.15 4.59
CA LEU A 29 -13.02 -6.37 5.38
C LEU A 29 -14.34 -6.47 6.13
N CYS A 30 -14.82 -5.38 6.71
CA CYS A 30 -16.10 -5.34 7.41
C CYS A 30 -17.27 -5.70 6.48
N TRP A 31 -17.37 -5.04 5.33
CA TRP A 31 -18.42 -5.34 4.35
C TRP A 31 -18.31 -6.74 3.77
N THR A 32 -17.10 -7.20 3.48
CA THR A 32 -16.87 -8.55 2.99
C THR A 32 -17.29 -9.60 4.04
N HIS A 33 -17.02 -9.35 5.32
CA HIS A 33 -17.49 -10.21 6.41
C HIS A 33 -19.02 -10.26 6.46
N LEU A 34 -19.71 -9.11 6.39
CA LEU A 34 -21.17 -9.06 6.37
C LEU A 34 -21.78 -9.78 5.16
N LEU A 35 -21.17 -9.63 3.99
CA LEU A 35 -21.55 -10.33 2.76
C LEU A 35 -21.43 -11.86 2.93
N ARG A 36 -20.35 -12.33 3.56
CA ARG A 36 -20.12 -13.76 3.83
C ARG A 36 -21.13 -14.37 4.80
N LEU A 37 -21.71 -13.59 5.70
CA LEU A 37 -22.80 -14.07 6.57
C LEU A 37 -24.07 -14.41 5.79
N GLY A 38 -24.23 -13.88 4.56
CA GLY A 38 -25.33 -14.23 3.66
C GLY A 38 -26.70 -13.74 4.12
N ARG A 39 -26.75 -12.75 5.01
CA ARG A 39 -27.99 -12.21 5.61
C ARG A 39 -28.43 -10.88 5.01
N LEU A 40 -27.69 -10.35 4.03
CA LEU A 40 -27.99 -9.06 3.41
C LEU A 40 -29.03 -9.24 2.31
N ASP A 41 -29.97 -8.30 2.22
CA ASP A 41 -30.85 -8.22 1.06
C ASP A 41 -30.08 -7.78 -0.21
N HIS A 42 -30.76 -7.80 -1.36
CA HIS A 42 -30.13 -7.46 -2.62
C HIS A 42 -29.62 -6.00 -2.64
N SER A 43 -30.42 -5.05 -2.16
CA SER A 43 -30.03 -3.63 -2.09
C SER A 43 -28.78 -3.41 -1.24
N THR A 44 -28.72 -4.03 -0.07
CA THR A 44 -27.59 -3.92 0.87
C THR A 44 -26.36 -4.64 0.31
N THR A 45 -26.55 -5.73 -0.43
CA THR A 45 -25.46 -6.40 -1.16
C THR A 45 -24.85 -5.46 -2.21
N VAL A 46 -25.68 -4.78 -3.00
CA VAL A 46 -25.21 -3.79 -3.98
C VAL A 46 -24.43 -2.66 -3.30
N GLN A 47 -24.98 -2.09 -2.23
CA GLN A 47 -24.31 -1.04 -1.46
C GLN A 47 -22.95 -1.51 -0.90
N ALA A 48 -22.87 -2.74 -0.38
CA ALA A 48 -21.61 -3.29 0.12
C ALA A 48 -20.54 -3.34 -0.97
N PHE A 49 -20.88 -3.76 -2.18
CA PHE A 49 -19.96 -3.76 -3.33
C PHE A 49 -19.52 -2.35 -3.74
N GLU A 50 -20.42 -1.36 -3.71
CA GLU A 50 -20.09 0.04 -3.99
C GLU A 50 -19.11 0.61 -2.96
N VAL A 51 -19.31 0.31 -1.67
CA VAL A 51 -18.39 0.74 -0.61
C VAL A 51 -17.03 0.07 -0.76
N ILE A 52 -17.00 -1.24 -1.05
CA ILE A 52 -15.73 -1.96 -1.30
C ILE A 52 -14.98 -1.34 -2.48
N GLU A 53 -15.67 -1.10 -3.60
CA GLU A 53 -15.06 -0.49 -4.77
C GLU A 53 -14.54 0.92 -4.48
N HIS A 54 -15.32 1.75 -3.79
CA HIS A 54 -14.92 3.10 -3.43
C HIS A 54 -13.63 3.10 -2.61
N ASN A 55 -13.54 2.24 -1.59
CA ASN A 55 -12.34 2.10 -0.77
C ASN A 55 -11.15 1.56 -1.56
N ALA A 56 -11.36 0.61 -2.48
CA ALA A 56 -10.29 0.13 -3.35
C ALA A 56 -9.77 1.22 -4.30
N LYS A 57 -10.65 2.06 -4.87
CA LYS A 57 -10.24 3.22 -5.67
C LYS A 57 -9.50 4.26 -4.85
N HIS A 58 -9.93 4.50 -3.62
CA HIS A 58 -9.23 5.41 -2.71
C HIS A 58 -7.80 4.92 -2.43
N GLN A 59 -7.61 3.62 -2.22
CA GLN A 59 -6.29 3.01 -2.04
C GLN A 59 -5.38 3.18 -3.26
N SER A 60 -5.91 3.20 -4.49
CA SER A 60 -5.12 3.55 -5.68
C SER A 60 -4.53 4.96 -5.59
N LEU A 61 -5.27 5.93 -5.05
CA LEU A 61 -4.75 7.29 -4.86
C LEU A 61 -3.65 7.35 -3.80
N LEU A 62 -3.79 6.56 -2.73
CA LEU A 62 -2.75 6.45 -1.69
C LEU A 62 -1.50 5.76 -2.23
N LEU A 63 -1.67 4.81 -3.15
CA LEU A 63 -0.58 4.13 -3.84
C LEU A 63 0.22 5.10 -4.71
N ASP A 64 -0.47 5.99 -5.42
CA ASP A 64 0.18 7.02 -6.24
C ASP A 64 0.99 7.98 -5.34
N LYS A 65 0.42 8.42 -4.21
CA LYS A 65 1.16 9.21 -3.20
C LYS A 65 2.42 8.48 -2.69
N LEU A 66 2.35 7.16 -2.51
CA LEU A 66 3.51 6.35 -2.10
C LEU A 66 4.59 6.34 -3.17
N LEU A 67 4.21 6.13 -4.42
CA LEU A 67 5.13 6.07 -5.55
C LEU A 67 5.81 7.42 -5.80
N ASP A 68 5.08 8.52 -5.69
CA ASP A 68 5.62 9.85 -5.97
C ASP A 68 6.51 10.39 -4.84
N TRP A 69 6.40 9.83 -3.63
CA TRP A 69 7.12 10.37 -2.48
C TRP A 69 8.63 10.15 -2.56
N HIS A 70 9.37 11.24 -2.39
CA HIS A 70 10.82 11.26 -2.27
C HIS A 70 11.25 12.44 -1.38
N LEU A 71 12.42 12.35 -0.75
CA LEU A 71 13.01 13.51 -0.09
C LEU A 71 13.45 14.55 -1.13
N THR A 72 13.03 15.80 -0.95
CA THR A 72 13.41 16.92 -1.84
C THR A 72 14.75 17.53 -1.46
N SER A 73 15.52 17.95 -2.47
CA SER A 73 16.86 18.54 -2.34
C SER A 73 16.90 19.82 -1.50
N GLU A 74 15.81 20.59 -1.53
CA GLU A 74 15.66 21.87 -0.85
C GLU A 74 15.67 21.74 0.68
N VAL A 75 15.36 20.55 1.20
CA VAL A 75 15.43 20.28 2.64
C VAL A 75 16.65 19.44 3.04
N THR A 76 17.50 19.09 2.08
CA THR A 76 18.57 18.11 2.31
C THR A 76 19.94 18.62 1.93
N SER A 77 20.14 19.94 1.84
CA SER A 77 21.43 20.60 1.58
C SER A 77 22.53 20.31 2.61
N GLN A 78 22.25 19.46 3.61
CA GLN A 78 23.08 19.20 4.78
C GLN A 78 23.55 17.74 4.90
N LEU A 79 23.15 16.83 3.99
CA LEU A 79 23.54 15.42 4.04
C LEU A 79 23.98 14.91 2.64
N PRO A 80 25.18 14.33 2.51
CA PRO A 80 25.73 13.93 1.20
C PRO A 80 25.10 12.67 0.58
N ASN A 81 24.25 11.94 1.31
CA ASN A 81 23.74 10.60 0.95
C ASN A 81 22.22 10.54 0.71
N VAL A 82 21.57 11.66 0.43
CA VAL A 82 20.10 11.70 0.27
C VAL A 82 19.63 10.92 -0.96
N ALA A 83 20.42 10.94 -2.04
CA ALA A 83 20.14 10.13 -3.23
C ALA A 83 20.13 8.63 -2.89
N ASP A 84 21.12 8.16 -2.13
CA ASP A 84 21.21 6.77 -1.69
C ASP A 84 20.02 6.40 -0.77
N ILE A 85 19.64 7.31 0.14
CA ILE A 85 18.48 7.12 1.03
C ILE A 85 17.17 7.00 0.24
N ASN A 86 16.94 7.90 -0.72
CA ASN A 86 15.78 7.84 -1.60
C ASN A 86 15.78 6.54 -2.41
N GLN A 87 16.90 6.19 -3.03
CA GLN A 87 17.04 4.96 -3.81
C GLN A 87 16.68 3.73 -2.98
N ARG A 88 17.15 3.64 -1.73
CA ARG A 88 16.83 2.50 -0.87
C ARG A 88 15.36 2.44 -0.47
N PHE A 89 14.73 3.59 -0.27
CA PHE A 89 13.29 3.62 -0.03
C PHE A 89 12.51 3.24 -1.29
N GLU A 90 12.95 3.69 -2.47
CA GLU A 90 12.40 3.26 -3.77
C GLU A 90 12.50 1.75 -3.97
N GLU A 91 13.68 1.16 -3.74
CA GLU A 91 13.93 -0.28 -3.83
C GLU A 91 13.04 -1.09 -2.88
N PHE A 92 12.72 -0.53 -1.70
CA PHE A 92 11.78 -1.14 -0.76
C PHE A 92 10.32 -0.98 -1.20
N LYS A 93 9.88 0.25 -1.53
CA LYS A 93 8.46 0.54 -1.74
C LYS A 93 7.95 0.10 -3.11
N SER A 94 8.80 0.07 -4.15
CA SER A 94 8.41 -0.27 -5.51
C SER A 94 7.78 -1.66 -5.65
N PRO A 95 8.40 -2.77 -5.18
CA PRO A 95 7.78 -4.09 -5.22
C PRO A 95 6.49 -4.15 -4.37
N LEU A 96 6.52 -3.53 -3.19
CA LEU A 96 5.34 -3.42 -2.32
C LEU A 96 4.16 -2.74 -3.04
N CYS A 97 4.43 -1.69 -3.83
CA CYS A 97 3.41 -1.00 -4.61
C CYS A 97 2.84 -1.87 -5.74
N VAL A 98 3.68 -2.68 -6.39
CA VAL A 98 3.23 -3.64 -7.41
C VAL A 98 2.26 -4.66 -6.80
N ASP A 99 2.59 -5.21 -5.63
CA ASP A 99 1.76 -6.21 -4.95
C ASP A 99 0.42 -5.61 -4.46
N ILE A 100 0.45 -4.39 -3.90
CA ILE A 100 -0.78 -3.66 -3.55
C ILE A 100 -1.64 -3.45 -4.81
N ARG A 101 -1.05 -2.99 -5.92
CA ARG A 101 -1.79 -2.78 -7.18
C ARG A 101 -2.43 -4.06 -7.69
N PHE A 102 -1.73 -5.19 -7.64
CA PHE A 102 -2.26 -6.48 -8.03
C PHE A 102 -3.50 -6.85 -7.19
N ALA A 103 -3.39 -6.70 -5.87
CA ALA A 103 -4.49 -6.99 -4.96
C ALA A 103 -5.70 -6.05 -5.17
N LEU A 104 -5.45 -4.75 -5.39
CA LEU A 104 -6.49 -3.76 -5.70
C LEU A 104 -7.22 -4.09 -7.01
N ASN A 105 -6.47 -4.42 -8.06
CA ASN A 105 -7.04 -4.79 -9.36
C ASN A 105 -7.93 -6.04 -9.24
N SER A 106 -7.57 -7.00 -8.40
CA SER A 106 -8.41 -8.16 -8.12
C SER A 106 -9.74 -7.76 -7.47
N ILE A 107 -9.71 -6.91 -6.44
CA ILE A 107 -10.91 -6.41 -5.75
C ILE A 107 -11.81 -5.62 -6.72
N LEU A 108 -11.21 -4.72 -7.52
CA LEU A 108 -11.94 -3.93 -8.51
C LEU A 108 -12.55 -4.80 -9.62
N CYS A 109 -11.86 -5.85 -10.05
CA CYS A 109 -12.40 -6.79 -11.03
C CYS A 109 -13.66 -7.51 -10.50
N TRP A 110 -13.61 -8.04 -9.27
CA TRP A 110 -14.77 -8.74 -8.69
C TRP A 110 -15.97 -7.82 -8.43
N THR A 111 -15.72 -6.59 -7.94
CA THR A 111 -16.79 -5.59 -7.76
C THR A 111 -17.40 -5.16 -9.11
N TYR A 112 -16.59 -5.10 -10.17
CA TYR A 112 -17.07 -4.85 -11.53
C TYR A 112 -17.90 -6.01 -12.09
N LEU A 113 -17.43 -7.25 -11.96
CA LEU A 113 -18.18 -8.44 -12.43
C LEU A 113 -19.53 -8.58 -11.73
N PHE A 114 -19.59 -8.27 -10.42
CA PHE A 114 -20.84 -8.23 -9.68
C PHE A 114 -21.83 -7.20 -10.28
N ARG A 115 -21.39 -5.97 -10.53
CA ARG A 115 -22.24 -4.91 -11.12
C ARG A 115 -22.75 -5.22 -12.51
N LEU A 116 -22.00 -6.00 -13.30
CA LEU A 116 -22.46 -6.48 -14.59
C LEU A 116 -23.55 -7.58 -14.48
N GLY A 117 -23.90 -8.02 -13.27
CA GLY A 117 -24.83 -9.14 -13.07
C GLY A 117 -24.28 -10.47 -13.56
N ARG A 118 -22.95 -10.60 -13.67
CA ARG A 118 -22.28 -11.78 -14.25
C ARG A 118 -21.90 -12.85 -13.24
N LEU A 119 -22.25 -12.67 -11.97
CA LEU A 119 -21.93 -13.60 -10.90
C LEU A 119 -23.19 -14.37 -10.48
N ASP A 120 -23.15 -15.69 -10.59
CA ASP A 120 -24.14 -16.53 -9.91
C ASP A 120 -23.87 -16.57 -8.40
N LYS A 121 -24.74 -17.24 -7.65
CA LYS A 121 -24.63 -17.30 -6.18
C LYS A 121 -23.32 -17.94 -5.71
N SER A 122 -22.86 -19.00 -6.37
CA SER A 122 -21.61 -19.71 -6.01
C SER A 122 -20.39 -18.83 -6.28
N THR A 123 -20.37 -18.20 -7.44
CA THR A 123 -19.30 -17.31 -7.90
C THR A 123 -19.24 -16.04 -7.06
N THR A 124 -20.39 -15.53 -6.60
CA THR A 124 -20.47 -14.40 -5.67
C THR A 124 -19.81 -14.72 -4.33
N LEU A 125 -20.02 -15.91 -3.77
CA LEU A 125 -19.33 -16.33 -2.54
C LEU A 125 -17.81 -16.40 -2.74
N LYS A 126 -17.37 -16.91 -3.90
CA LYS A 126 -15.96 -16.96 -4.26
C LYS A 126 -15.35 -15.56 -4.41
N ALA A 127 -16.11 -14.60 -4.96
CA ALA A 127 -15.71 -13.20 -5.03
C ALA A 127 -15.43 -12.62 -3.64
N PHE A 128 -16.27 -12.91 -2.64
CA PHE A 128 -16.06 -12.47 -1.27
C PHE A 128 -14.76 -13.01 -0.67
N GLU A 129 -14.46 -14.31 -0.88
CA GLU A 129 -13.22 -14.92 -0.41
C GLU A 129 -11.99 -14.27 -1.02
N VAL A 130 -12.03 -13.99 -2.33
CA VAL A 130 -10.92 -13.34 -3.04
C VAL A 130 -10.74 -11.89 -2.56
N ILE A 131 -11.83 -11.13 -2.38
CA ILE A 131 -11.77 -9.76 -1.86
C ILE A 131 -11.17 -9.75 -0.45
N GLU A 132 -11.64 -10.62 0.44
CA GLU A 132 -11.14 -10.71 1.81
C GLU A 132 -9.66 -11.09 1.85
N HIS A 133 -9.25 -12.08 1.07
CA HIS A 133 -7.87 -12.52 0.98
C HIS A 133 -6.95 -11.37 0.54
N ASN A 134 -7.31 -10.66 -0.54
CA ASN A 134 -6.54 -9.54 -1.05
C ASN A 134 -6.48 -8.37 -0.06
N ALA A 135 -7.58 -8.07 0.64
CA ALA A 135 -7.58 -7.02 1.66
C ALA A 135 -6.69 -7.39 2.87
N LYS A 136 -6.69 -8.65 3.30
CA LYS A 136 -5.76 -9.14 4.35
C LYS A 136 -4.31 -9.08 3.91
N HIS A 137 -4.02 -9.47 2.66
CA HIS A 137 -2.69 -9.39 2.09
C HIS A 137 -2.18 -7.93 2.04
N GLN A 138 -3.02 -6.99 1.59
CA GLN A 138 -2.67 -5.57 1.62
C GLN A 138 -2.38 -5.07 3.05
N ASN A 139 -3.14 -5.50 4.07
CA ASN A 139 -2.83 -5.13 5.46
C ASN A 139 -1.40 -5.54 5.86
N GLN A 140 -0.95 -6.72 5.46
CA GLN A 140 0.43 -7.18 5.74
C GLN A 140 1.47 -6.31 5.04
N LEU A 141 1.23 -5.89 3.79
CA LEU A 141 2.11 -5.00 3.04
C LEU A 141 2.16 -3.61 3.70
N ILE A 142 1.01 -3.09 4.15
CA ILE A 142 0.94 -1.80 4.84
C ILE A 142 1.65 -1.84 6.20
N ASP A 143 1.62 -2.99 6.90
CA ASP A 143 2.40 -3.19 8.11
C ASP A 143 3.91 -3.19 7.84
N GLN A 144 4.36 -3.78 6.72
CA GLN A 144 5.76 -3.70 6.30
C GLN A 144 6.19 -2.25 6.02
N LEU A 145 5.37 -1.48 5.29
CA LEU A 145 5.63 -0.06 5.04
C LEU A 145 5.72 0.74 6.34
N LEU A 146 4.78 0.52 7.27
CA LEU A 146 4.81 1.20 8.57
C LEU A 146 6.10 0.87 9.32
N ASN A 147 6.54 -0.39 9.28
CA ASN A 147 7.71 -0.90 10.01
C ASN A 147 9.05 -0.59 9.35
N TRP A 148 9.08 -0.12 8.10
CA TRP A 148 10.32 0.31 7.47
C TRP A 148 11.03 1.40 8.28
N ARG A 149 12.36 1.30 8.42
CA ARG A 149 13.20 2.22 9.19
C ARG A 149 14.49 2.50 8.42
N LEU A 150 14.98 3.73 8.56
CA LEU A 150 16.37 4.06 8.26
C LEU A 150 17.29 3.39 9.30
N THR A 151 18.33 2.71 8.83
CA THR A 151 19.37 2.13 9.69
C THR A 151 20.60 3.03 9.78
N GLN A 152 21.46 2.82 10.79
CA GLN A 152 22.71 3.57 10.97
C GLN A 152 23.65 3.44 9.75
N ASN A 153 23.66 2.28 9.09
CA ASN A 153 24.45 2.05 7.88
C ASN A 153 23.96 2.88 6.68
N ASP A 154 22.70 3.31 6.70
CA ASP A 154 22.08 4.11 5.64
C ASP A 154 22.54 5.56 5.75
N LEU A 155 22.71 6.01 6.99
CA LEU A 155 23.09 7.38 7.35
C LEU A 155 24.60 7.60 7.22
N TYR A 156 25.39 6.57 7.51
CA TYR A 156 26.85 6.60 7.45
C TYR A 156 27.38 5.31 6.82
N PRO A 157 27.41 5.21 5.48
CA PRO A 157 27.95 4.02 4.81
C PRO A 157 29.44 3.88 5.14
N THR A 158 29.81 2.76 5.78
CA THR A 158 31.21 2.41 6.02
C THR A 158 31.91 2.17 4.68
N SER A 159 33.22 2.44 4.60
CA SER A 159 34.04 2.30 3.38
C SER A 159 34.02 0.91 2.73
N SER A 160 33.48 -0.10 3.42
CA SER A 160 33.25 -1.46 2.91
C SER A 160 31.99 -1.61 2.02
N ASN A 161 31.08 -0.64 2.01
CA ASN A 161 29.75 -0.73 1.37
C ASN A 161 29.53 0.24 0.21
N LYS A 162 30.57 0.93 -0.29
CA LYS A 162 30.42 1.68 -1.54
C LYS A 162 30.17 0.70 -2.69
N PRO A 163 29.15 0.90 -3.54
CA PRO A 163 29.04 0.14 -4.77
C PRO A 163 30.33 0.37 -5.57
N SER A 164 31.02 -0.73 -5.86
CA SER A 164 32.24 -0.69 -6.65
C SER A 164 31.88 -0.13 -8.02
N ASN A 165 32.65 0.85 -8.50
CA ASN A 165 32.46 1.52 -9.79
C ASN A 165 32.79 0.60 -11.00
N LYS A 166 32.54 -0.71 -10.85
CA LYS A 166 32.82 -1.77 -11.83
C LYS A 166 31.57 -2.28 -12.55
N ASP A 167 30.37 -1.89 -12.13
CA ASP A 167 29.11 -2.35 -12.75
C ASP A 167 28.50 -1.32 -13.72
N LEU A 168 29.23 -0.25 -14.06
CA LEU A 168 28.93 0.66 -15.17
C LEU A 168 29.86 0.35 -16.35
N LYS A 169 29.58 -0.74 -17.07
CA LYS A 169 30.04 -0.97 -18.44
C LYS A 169 28.98 -1.70 -19.25
#